data_AF-A0A3D5RKF4-F1
#
_entry.id   AF-A0A3D5RKF4-F1
#
_cell.length_a   1.000
_cell.length_b   1.000
_cell.length_c   1.000
_cell.angle_alpha   90.00
_cell.angle_beta   90.00
_cell.angle_gamma   90.00
#
_symmetry.space_group_name_H-M   'P 1'
#
loop_
_entity.id
_entity.type
_entity.pdbx_description
1 polymer ?
#
loop_
_entity_poly.entity_id
_entity_poly.type
_entity_poly.pdbx_seq_one_letter_code
_entity_poly.pdbx_strand_id
1 'polypeptide(L)'
;MFLINFKWKPSGIQSILANEKYTGNAYLGKTFKQDVLSKTRVKNIGQGNMYYVENSHPAIISQETFDLVQKEREKRNEVRSS
;
A
#
# COMPACT_ATOMS: atom_id res chain seq x y z
N MET A 1 16.35 13.72 -29.73
CA MET A 1 15.30 13.07 -28.92
C MET A 1 15.99 12.05 -28.02
N PHE A 2 16.28 12.39 -26.77
CA PHE A 2 16.87 11.42 -25.83
C PHE A 2 15.74 10.61 -25.20
N LEU A 3 15.71 9.31 -25.47
CA LEU A 3 14.80 8.39 -24.79
C LEU A 3 15.31 8.18 -23.36
N ILE A 4 14.64 8.78 -22.38
CA ILE A 4 14.92 8.54 -20.97
C ILE A 4 14.50 7.11 -20.66
N ASN A 5 15.47 6.25 -20.36
CA ASN A 5 15.21 4.86 -19.97
C ASN A 5 14.70 4.83 -18.52
N PHE A 6 13.39 4.90 -18.34
CA PHE A 6 12.74 4.79 -17.03
C PHE A 6 12.78 3.33 -16.55
N LYS A 7 13.73 3.03 -15.66
CA LYS A 7 13.79 1.73 -14.99
C LYS A 7 12.89 1.72 -13.76
N TRP A 8 12.02 0.72 -13.69
CA TRP A 8 11.20 0.46 -12.50
C TRP A 8 12.07 0.07 -11.32
N LYS A 9 11.89 0.76 -10.19
CA LYS A 9 12.52 0.37 -8.93
C LYS A 9 11.72 -0.78 -8.30
N PRO A 10 12.38 -1.81 -7.74
CA PRO A 10 11.70 -2.91 -7.06
C PRO A 10 10.74 -2.45 -5.95
N SER A 11 11.10 -1.38 -5.22
CA SER A 11 10.24 -0.80 -4.17
C SER A 11 8.92 -0.24 -4.71
N GLY A 12 8.93 0.30 -5.93
CA GLY A 12 7.71 0.77 -6.60
C GLY A 12 6.77 -0.39 -6.92
N ILE A 13 7.33 -1.48 -7.46
CA ILE A 13 6.57 -2.71 -7.75
C ILE A 13 6.01 -3.30 -6.46
N GLN A 14 6.80 -3.36 -5.38
CA GLN A 14 6.33 -3.84 -4.09
C GLN A 14 5.21 -2.97 -3.50
N SER A 15 5.26 -1.66 -3.72
CA SER A 15 4.20 -0.75 -3.28
C SER A 15 2.90 -0.98 -4.05
N ILE A 16 3.00 -1.22 -5.36
CA ILE A 16 1.86 -1.58 -6.21
C ILE A 16 1.24 -2.89 -5.70
N LEU A 17 2.05 -3.92 -5.52
CA LEU A 17 1.58 -5.23 -5.06
C LEU A 17 1.00 -5.22 -3.63
N ALA A 18 1.23 -4.17 -2.83
CA ALA A 18 0.72 -4.06 -1.45
C ALA A 18 -0.54 -3.20 -1.35
N ASN A 19 -0.96 -2.59 -2.46
CA ASN A 19 -2.00 -1.57 -2.44
C ASN A 19 -3.38 -2.21 -2.48
N GLU A 20 -4.07 -2.20 -1.34
CA GLU A 20 -5.40 -2.77 -1.18
C GLU A 20 -6.45 -2.09 -2.08
N LYS A 21 -6.18 -0.86 -2.53
CA LYS A 21 -7.10 -0.12 -3.41
C LYS A 21 -7.45 -0.92 -4.66
N TYR A 22 -6.57 -1.76 -5.16
CA TYR A 22 -6.87 -2.56 -6.34
C TYR A 22 -8.00 -3.57 -6.14
N THR A 23 -8.38 -3.89 -4.91
CA THR A 23 -9.54 -4.74 -4.58
C THR A 23 -10.84 -3.96 -4.40
N GLY A 24 -10.83 -2.63 -4.60
CA GLY A 24 -11.98 -1.75 -4.37
C GLY A 24 -12.10 -1.25 -2.93
N ASN A 25 -11.23 -1.70 -2.03
CA ASN A 25 -11.24 -1.36 -0.62
C ASN A 25 -10.23 -0.24 -0.28
N ALA A 26 -10.45 0.51 0.79
CA ALA A 26 -9.55 1.60 1.15
C ALA A 26 -9.41 1.75 2.67
N TYR A 27 -8.17 1.92 3.13
CA TYR A 27 -7.88 2.42 4.46
C TYR A 27 -7.67 3.94 4.46
N LEU A 28 -8.52 4.64 5.19
CA LEU A 28 -8.44 6.09 5.41
C LEU A 28 -7.71 6.37 6.71
N GLY A 29 -6.93 7.46 6.74
CA GLY A 29 -6.24 7.87 7.97
C GLY A 29 -4.95 7.08 8.28
N LYS A 30 -4.32 6.41 7.29
CA LYS A 30 -3.01 5.73 7.47
C LYS A 30 -1.89 6.68 7.93
N THR A 31 -2.03 7.98 7.65
CA THR A 31 -1.10 9.02 8.11
C THR A 31 -1.86 10.26 8.56
N PHE A 32 -1.29 10.98 9.53
CA PHE A 32 -1.87 12.22 10.07
C PHE A 32 -0.78 13.29 10.25
N LYS A 33 -1.20 14.53 10.50
CA LYS A 33 -0.31 15.61 10.92
C LYS A 33 -0.29 15.69 12.44
N GLN A 34 0.89 15.70 13.04
CA GLN A 34 1.02 15.75 14.50
C GLN A 34 0.64 17.11 15.07
N ASP A 35 0.91 18.19 14.32
CA ASP A 35 0.53 19.54 14.68
C ASP A 35 0.11 20.33 13.41
N VAL A 36 -0.62 21.42 13.58
CA VAL A 36 -1.17 22.26 12.50
C VAL A 36 -0.07 22.91 11.64
N LEU A 37 1.03 23.30 12.26
CA LEU A 37 2.24 23.90 11.68
C LEU A 37 3.19 22.85 11.10
N SER A 38 3.04 21.56 11.46
CA SER A 38 3.91 20.50 10.95
C SER A 38 3.77 20.34 9.43
N LYS A 39 4.93 20.34 8.73
CA LYS A 39 4.99 20.10 7.28
C LYS A 39 5.03 18.61 6.94
N THR A 40 5.34 17.77 7.90
CA THR A 40 5.48 16.32 7.73
C THR A 40 4.21 15.59 8.14
N ARG A 41 3.92 14.49 7.45
CA ARG A 41 2.91 13.51 7.84
C ARG A 41 3.60 12.32 8.48
N VAL A 42 3.02 11.82 9.56
CA VAL A 42 3.52 10.64 10.28
C VAL A 42 2.53 9.49 10.13
N LYS A 43 3.03 8.25 10.21
CA LYS A 43 2.19 7.05 10.18
C LYS A 43 1.29 7.04 11.41
N ASN A 44 0.01 6.75 11.19
CA ASN A 44 -0.93 6.54 12.27
C ASN A 44 -0.73 5.14 12.85
N ILE A 45 -0.30 5.07 14.11
CA ILE A 45 -0.11 3.84 14.89
C ILE A 45 -1.14 3.74 16.03
N GLY A 46 -2.23 4.53 15.96
CA GLY A 46 -3.30 4.57 16.96
C GLY A 46 -3.54 5.96 17.55
N GLN A 47 -2.80 6.99 17.12
CA GLN A 47 -3.00 8.36 17.60
C GLN A 47 -4.29 9.00 17.08
N GLY A 48 -4.83 8.50 15.96
CA GLY A 48 -6.09 8.98 15.40
C GLY A 48 -6.92 7.85 14.80
N ASN A 49 -8.16 8.16 14.44
CA ASN A 49 -9.05 7.17 13.87
C ASN A 49 -8.56 6.72 12.48
N MET A 50 -8.56 5.41 12.26
CA MET A 50 -8.31 4.79 10.96
C MET A 50 -9.55 4.01 10.58
N TYR A 51 -10.05 4.23 9.36
CA TYR A 51 -11.29 3.62 8.88
C TYR A 51 -11.00 2.70 7.71
N TYR A 52 -11.58 1.52 7.73
CA TYR A 52 -11.60 0.61 6.59
C TYR A 52 -12.93 0.78 5.86
N VAL A 53 -12.86 1.04 4.56
CA VAL A 53 -14.02 1.24 3.69
C VAL A 53 -14.02 0.17 2.63
N GLU A 54 -15.07 -0.65 2.63
CA GLU A 54 -15.28 -1.69 1.64
C GLU A 54 -15.98 -1.15 0.39
N ASN A 55 -15.65 -1.70 -0.77
CA ASN A 55 -16.31 -1.38 -2.05
C ASN A 55 -16.40 0.13 -2.35
N SER A 56 -15.36 0.88 -1.97
CA SER A 56 -15.27 2.34 -2.18
C SER A 56 -15.26 2.73 -3.65
N HIS A 57 -14.75 1.84 -4.52
CA HIS A 57 -14.71 2.03 -5.97
C HIS A 57 -14.64 0.67 -6.68
N PRO A 58 -14.84 0.60 -8.01
CA PRO A 58 -14.71 -0.64 -8.76
C PRO A 58 -13.34 -1.29 -8.56
N ALA A 59 -13.33 -2.58 -8.26
CA ALA A 59 -12.12 -3.36 -8.12
C ALA A 59 -11.42 -3.54 -9.47
N ILE A 60 -10.10 -3.45 -9.49
CA ILE A 60 -9.28 -3.77 -10.66
C ILE A 60 -8.96 -5.27 -10.68
N ILE A 61 -8.76 -5.86 -9.50
CA ILE A 61 -8.53 -7.30 -9.31
C ILE A 61 -9.43 -7.83 -8.18
N SER A 62 -9.68 -9.14 -8.17
CA SER A 62 -10.44 -9.77 -7.08
C SER A 62 -9.66 -9.77 -5.76
N GLN A 63 -10.39 -9.77 -4.64
CA GLN A 63 -9.78 -9.90 -3.31
C GLN A 63 -8.96 -11.19 -3.19
N GLU A 64 -9.47 -12.31 -3.72
CA GLU A 64 -8.75 -13.60 -3.76
C GLU A 64 -7.39 -13.49 -4.44
N THR A 65 -7.33 -12.82 -5.60
CA THR A 65 -6.06 -12.63 -6.33
C THR A 65 -5.06 -11.81 -5.50
N PHE A 66 -5.54 -10.77 -4.83
CA PHE A 66 -4.71 -9.94 -3.96
C PHE A 66 -4.17 -10.73 -2.76
N ASP A 67 -5.01 -11.56 -2.15
CA ASP A 67 -4.65 -12.38 -0.98
C ASP A 67 -3.58 -13.42 -1.33
N LEU A 68 -3.68 -14.05 -2.51
CA LEU A 68 -2.64 -14.96 -3.02
C LEU A 68 -1.29 -14.25 -3.17
N VAL A 69 -1.29 -13.01 -3.68
CA VAL A 69 -0.07 -12.20 -3.79
C VAL A 69 0.50 -11.85 -2.40
N GLN A 70 -0.34 -11.51 -1.41
CA GLN A 70 0.16 -11.22 -0.06
C GLN A 70 0.81 -12.45 0.57
N LYS A 71 0.17 -13.64 0.47
CA LYS A 71 0.73 -14.90 0.97
C LYS A 71 2.09 -15.23 0.36
N GLU A 72 2.23 -15.07 -0.96
CA GLU A 72 3.51 -15.31 -1.64
C GLU A 72 4.59 -14.29 -1.20
N ARG A 73 4.21 -13.04 -0.91
CA ARG A 73 5.14 -12.03 -0.38
C ARG A 73 5.62 -12.35 1.02
N GLU A 74 4.72 -12.79 1.90
CA GLU A 74 5.05 -13.21 3.26
C GLU A 74 6.03 -14.38 3.23
N LYS A 75 5.70 -15.42 2.45
CA LYS A 75 6.60 -16.58 2.24
C LYS A 75 8.00 -16.16 1.77
N ARG A 76 8.11 -15.23 0.82
CA ARG A 76 9.41 -14.74 0.33
C ARG A 76 10.17 -13.93 1.38
N ASN A 77 9.47 -13.24 2.28
CA ASN A 77 10.11 -12.51 3.36
C ASN A 77 10.66 -13.48 4.42
N GLU A 78 9.90 -14.52 4.78
CA GLU A 78 10.32 -15.55 5.73
C GLU A 78 11.61 -16.26 5.29
N VAL A 79 11.69 -16.64 4.01
CA VAL A 79 12.90 -17.26 3.43
C VAL A 79 14.11 -16.33 3.47
N ARG A 80 13.92 -15.01 3.40
CA ARG A 80 15.02 -14.03 3.48
C ARG A 80 15.46 -13.73 4.91
N SER A 81 14.57 -13.90 5.88
CA SER A 81 14.84 -13.68 7.30
C SER A 81 15.37 -14.91 8.03
N SER A 82 15.30 -16.09 7.38
CA SER A 82 15.87 -17.36 7.86
C SER A 82 17.33 -17.48 7.44
#